data_AF-A0A6V8E287-F1
#
_entry.id   AF-A0A6V8E287-F1
#
_cell.length_a   1.000
_cell.length_b   1.000
_cell.length_c   1.000
_cell.angle_alpha   90.00
_cell.angle_beta   90.00
_cell.angle_gamma   90.00
#
_symmetry.space_group_name_H-M   'P 1'
#
loop_
_entity.id
_entity.type
_entity.pdbx_description
1 polymer ?
#
loop_
_entity_poly.entity_id
_entity_poly.type
_entity_poly.pdbx_seq_one_letter_code
_entity_poly.pdbx_strand_id
1 'polypeptide(L)'
;TLRGIFMCRKSELHWFYQQGASHIFPDAFEPYQNHIPLAEQHDLIAAYYARLTSDDVEVRRAAAKEWTRWEMATSRLFPDPEYLDKAEDLDFAVAFARIECHYFINGIFVEDGHILHNCDKIKHIPITIVQGRYDMVCPTISAWELHKELPESNLIIVPDAGHSMGETSIARELVNATDVI
;
A
#
# COMPACT_ATOMS: atom_id res chain seq x y z
N THR A 1 -14.28 3.23 -11.43
CA THR A 1 -12.91 3.77 -11.37
C THR A 1 -12.13 3.11 -10.26
N LEU A 2 -10.89 2.69 -10.52
CA LEU A 2 -9.94 2.07 -9.58
C LEU A 2 -8.69 2.95 -9.46
N ARG A 3 -7.99 2.91 -8.32
CA ARG A 3 -6.74 3.65 -8.10
C ARG A 3 -5.80 2.92 -7.15
N GLY A 4 -4.49 3.07 -7.38
CA GLY A 4 -3.47 2.50 -6.50
C GLY A 4 -3.60 0.98 -6.41
N ILE A 5 -3.52 0.31 -7.56
CA ILE A 5 -3.83 -1.13 -7.67
C ILE A 5 -2.87 -1.94 -6.79
N PHE A 6 -3.41 -2.49 -5.71
CA PHE A 6 -2.72 -3.40 -4.81
C PHE A 6 -3.47 -4.72 -4.76
N MET A 7 -2.82 -5.81 -5.14
CA MET A 7 -3.43 -7.15 -5.12
C MET A 7 -2.89 -8.02 -3.99
N CYS A 8 -2.12 -7.43 -3.08
CA CYS A 8 -1.47 -8.10 -1.94
C CYS A 8 -0.65 -9.33 -2.35
N ARG A 9 -0.08 -9.34 -3.56
CA ARG A 9 0.80 -10.43 -3.97
C ARG A 9 2.05 -10.46 -3.13
N LYS A 10 2.66 -11.62 -2.98
CA LYS A 10 3.93 -11.79 -2.25
C LYS A 10 5.01 -10.82 -2.74
N SER A 11 5.06 -10.55 -4.05
CA SER A 11 5.99 -9.58 -4.64
C SER A 11 5.73 -8.14 -4.20
N GLU A 12 4.46 -7.74 -4.07
CA GLU A 12 4.06 -6.40 -3.63
C GLU A 12 4.33 -6.21 -2.14
N LEU A 13 3.98 -7.21 -1.33
CA LEU A 13 4.25 -7.23 0.11
C LEU A 13 5.76 -7.22 0.40
N HIS A 14 6.54 -8.02 -0.32
CA HIS A 14 7.99 -8.03 -0.20
C HIS A 14 8.60 -6.67 -0.60
N TRP A 15 8.15 -6.11 -1.73
CA TRP A 15 8.61 -4.81 -2.21
C TRP A 15 8.45 -3.72 -1.14
N PHE A 16 7.27 -3.64 -0.52
CA PHE A 16 6.93 -2.52 0.35
C PHE A 16 7.34 -2.74 1.82
N TYR A 17 7.16 -3.94 2.35
CA TYR A 17 7.37 -4.23 3.77
C TYR A 17 8.69 -4.96 4.08
N GLN A 18 9.50 -5.32 3.08
CA GLN A 18 10.76 -6.04 3.34
C GLN A 18 11.95 -5.42 2.62
N GLN A 19 11.92 -5.36 1.28
CA GLN A 19 13.02 -4.87 0.46
C GLN A 19 12.52 -4.43 -0.92
N GLY A 20 12.75 -3.16 -1.25
CA GLY A 20 12.31 -2.57 -2.51
C GLY A 20 12.10 -1.08 -2.38
N ALA A 21 10.96 -0.67 -1.82
CA ALA A 21 10.70 0.73 -1.48
C ALA A 21 11.75 1.29 -0.49
N SER A 22 12.30 0.43 0.35
CA SER A 22 13.41 0.75 1.27
C SER A 22 14.69 1.21 0.57
N HIS A 23 14.89 0.93 -0.71
CA HIS A 23 16.04 1.43 -1.49
C HIS A 23 15.85 2.89 -1.90
N ILE A 24 14.60 3.38 -1.91
CA ILE A 24 14.24 4.74 -2.30
C ILE A 24 14.03 5.63 -1.07
N PHE A 25 13.46 5.08 0.01
CA PHE A 25 13.20 5.78 1.28
C PHE A 25 13.94 5.13 2.46
N PRO A 26 15.28 5.01 2.43
CA PRO A 26 16.03 4.32 3.49
C PRO A 26 15.92 5.01 4.85
N ASP A 27 15.83 6.34 4.86
CA ASP A 27 15.66 7.18 6.06
C ASP A 27 14.30 7.00 6.73
N ALA A 28 13.23 6.79 5.94
CA ALA A 28 11.91 6.47 6.48
C ALA A 28 11.77 4.99 6.86
N PHE A 29 12.50 4.09 6.19
CA PHE A 29 12.46 2.65 6.45
C PHE A 29 13.25 2.25 7.70
N GLU A 30 14.34 2.96 8.01
CA GLU A 30 15.22 2.63 9.14
C GLU A 30 14.47 2.57 10.50
N PRO A 31 13.61 3.54 10.89
CA PRO A 31 12.81 3.43 12.11
C PRO A 31 11.86 2.23 12.13
N TYR A 32 11.21 1.95 11.00
CA TYR A 32 10.32 0.79 10.82
C TYR A 32 11.08 -0.53 11.02
N GLN A 33 12.21 -0.70 10.36
CA GLN A 33 13.02 -1.91 10.50
C GLN A 33 13.62 -2.03 11.92
N ASN A 34 14.15 -0.94 12.48
CA ASN A 34 14.84 -0.94 13.77
C ASN A 34 13.89 -1.09 14.97
N HIS A 35 12.59 -0.86 14.79
CA HIS A 35 11.58 -1.21 15.78
C HIS A 35 11.53 -2.73 16.05
N ILE A 36 11.96 -3.53 15.06
CA ILE A 36 12.00 -4.99 15.14
C ILE A 36 13.42 -5.45 15.50
N PRO A 37 13.61 -6.37 16.48
CA PRO A 37 14.90 -6.96 16.79
C PRO A 37 15.53 -7.63 15.58
N LEU A 38 16.85 -7.50 15.43
CA LEU A 38 17.60 -8.00 14.27
C LEU A 38 17.30 -9.46 13.91
N ALA A 39 17.07 -10.32 14.90
CA ALA A 39 16.76 -11.74 14.68
C ALA A 39 15.40 -11.98 13.97
N GLU A 40 14.46 -11.03 14.08
CA GLU A 40 13.11 -11.10 13.51
C GLU A 40 12.99 -10.30 12.19
N GLN A 41 13.98 -9.48 11.83
CA GLN A 41 13.91 -8.58 10.65
C GLN A 41 13.88 -9.29 9.29
N HIS A 42 14.00 -10.63 9.26
CA HIS A 42 13.88 -11.42 8.04
C HIS A 42 12.43 -11.56 7.53
N ASP A 43 11.44 -11.32 8.40
CA ASP A 43 10.02 -11.27 8.06
C ASP A 43 9.32 -10.18 8.91
N LEU A 44 9.36 -8.96 8.39
CA LEU A 44 8.85 -7.80 9.12
C LEU A 44 7.34 -7.84 9.30
N ILE A 45 6.57 -8.39 8.35
CA ILE A 45 5.12 -8.53 8.48
C ILE A 45 4.79 -9.46 9.66
N ALA A 46 5.43 -10.63 9.75
CA ALA A 46 5.21 -11.54 10.87
C ALA A 46 5.62 -10.92 12.22
N ALA A 47 6.77 -10.23 12.25
CA ALA A 47 7.29 -9.58 13.46
C ALA A 47 6.38 -8.44 13.95
N TYR A 48 5.85 -7.63 13.04
CA TYR A 48 4.87 -6.59 13.35
C TYR A 48 3.53 -7.20 13.78
N TYR A 49 3.05 -8.25 13.12
CA TYR A 49 1.79 -8.89 13.48
C TYR A 49 1.79 -9.40 14.93
N ALA A 50 2.90 -10.02 15.37
CA ALA A 50 3.06 -10.47 16.75
C ALA A 50 2.94 -9.31 17.76
N ARG A 51 3.50 -8.14 17.45
CA ARG A 51 3.43 -6.94 18.30
C ARG A 51 2.05 -6.28 18.26
N LEU A 52 1.46 -6.17 17.07
CA LEU A 52 0.15 -5.57 16.83
C LEU A 52 -1.00 -6.40 17.42
N THR A 53 -0.78 -7.68 17.71
CA THR A 53 -1.73 -8.58 18.37
C THR A 53 -1.37 -8.89 19.84
N SER A 54 -0.31 -8.29 20.38
CA SER A 54 0.07 -8.41 21.79
C SER A 54 -1.05 -7.97 22.73
N ASP A 55 -1.16 -8.58 23.90
CA ASP A 55 -2.07 -8.13 24.96
C ASP A 55 -1.61 -6.81 25.59
N ASP A 56 -0.31 -6.50 25.49
CA ASP A 56 0.27 -5.24 25.96
C ASP A 56 -0.07 -4.09 25.00
N VAL A 57 -0.84 -3.12 25.53
CA VAL A 57 -1.29 -1.93 24.80
C VAL A 57 -0.14 -1.08 24.29
N GLU A 58 0.94 -0.94 25.08
CA GLU A 58 2.05 -0.06 24.73
C GLU A 58 2.92 -0.69 23.64
N VAL A 59 3.10 -2.03 23.68
CA VAL A 59 3.72 -2.78 22.57
C VAL A 59 2.92 -2.61 21.28
N ARG A 60 1.59 -2.77 21.35
CA ARG A 60 0.73 -2.58 20.17
C ARG A 60 0.83 -1.17 19.60
N ARG A 61 0.76 -0.14 20.45
CA ARG A 61 0.80 1.27 20.04
C ARG A 61 2.14 1.65 19.41
N ALA A 62 3.24 1.22 20.01
CA ALA A 62 4.57 1.51 19.48
C ALA A 62 4.77 0.88 18.10
N ALA A 63 4.35 -0.38 17.90
CA ALA A 63 4.41 -1.03 16.60
C ALA A 63 3.46 -0.39 15.58
N ALA A 64 2.24 -0.06 15.99
CA ALA A 64 1.26 0.59 15.12
C ALA A 64 1.73 1.95 14.61
N LYS A 65 2.39 2.74 15.47
CA LYS A 65 2.97 4.02 15.11
C LYS A 65 4.02 3.87 14.00
N GLU A 66 4.99 2.98 14.17
CA GLU A 66 6.07 2.81 13.17
C GLU A 66 5.56 2.19 11.86
N TRP A 67 4.62 1.25 11.92
CA TRP A 67 3.94 0.71 10.73
C TRP A 67 3.23 1.81 9.95
N THR A 68 2.40 2.60 10.63
CA THR A 68 1.62 3.67 10.00
C THR A 68 2.52 4.77 9.47
N ARG A 69 3.58 5.13 10.22
CA ARG A 69 4.55 6.14 9.80
C ARG A 69 5.27 5.76 8.51
N TRP A 70 5.67 4.50 8.36
CA TRP A 70 6.30 3.99 7.14
C TRP A 70 5.42 4.25 5.90
N GLU A 71 4.15 3.90 5.99
CA GLU A 71 3.23 4.08 4.86
C GLU A 71 2.91 5.55 4.59
N MET A 72 2.68 6.34 5.64
CA MET A 72 2.41 7.77 5.46
C MET A 72 3.60 8.50 4.83
N ALA A 73 4.84 8.12 5.17
CA ALA A 73 6.06 8.72 4.63
C ALA A 73 6.29 8.43 3.14
N THR A 74 5.70 7.36 2.62
CA THR A 74 5.92 6.86 1.25
C THR A 74 4.69 6.98 0.36
N SER A 75 3.58 7.50 0.89
CA SER A 75 2.31 7.63 0.18
C SER A 75 2.27 8.77 -0.85
N ARG A 76 3.31 9.59 -1.00
CA ARG A 76 3.32 10.73 -1.93
C ARG A 76 4.63 10.81 -2.71
N LEU A 77 4.57 11.37 -3.92
CA LEU A 77 5.78 11.66 -4.70
C LEU A 77 6.75 12.58 -3.95
N PHE A 78 6.21 13.65 -3.38
CA PHE A 78 6.92 14.52 -2.46
C PHE A 78 6.38 14.26 -1.05
N PRO A 79 7.22 13.75 -0.12
CA PRO A 79 6.81 13.53 1.27
C PRO A 79 6.20 14.80 1.88
N ASP A 80 5.08 14.61 2.56
CA ASP A 80 4.32 15.68 3.20
C ASP A 80 4.36 15.47 4.73
N PRO A 81 5.05 16.35 5.49
CA PRO A 81 5.13 16.25 6.93
C PRO A 81 3.77 16.18 7.63
N GLU A 82 2.76 16.89 7.12
CA GLU A 82 1.41 16.88 7.71
C GLU A 82 0.74 15.51 7.55
N TYR A 83 1.15 14.72 6.54
CA TYR A 83 0.65 13.35 6.36
C TYR A 83 1.18 12.40 7.44
N LEU A 84 2.36 12.69 7.99
CA LEU A 84 2.95 11.90 9.08
C LEU A 84 2.22 12.08 10.41
N ASP A 85 1.53 13.21 10.60
CA ASP A 85 0.77 13.49 11.83
C ASP A 85 -0.34 12.44 12.06
N LYS A 86 -0.82 11.79 11.00
CA LYS A 86 -1.77 10.66 11.12
C LYS A 86 -1.19 9.49 11.90
N ALA A 87 0.12 9.25 11.83
CA ALA A 87 0.77 8.20 12.61
C ALA A 87 0.85 8.53 14.11
N GLU A 88 0.66 9.79 14.48
CA GLU A 88 0.61 10.23 15.88
C GLU A 88 -0.78 10.06 16.50
N ASP A 89 -1.84 9.93 15.69
CA ASP A 89 -3.15 9.46 16.16
C ASP A 89 -3.10 7.95 16.41
N LEU A 90 -2.84 7.57 17.66
CA LEU A 90 -2.66 6.18 18.05
C LEU A 90 -3.92 5.32 17.90
N ASP A 91 -5.12 5.91 17.97
CA ASP A 91 -6.35 5.16 17.78
C ASP A 91 -6.53 4.81 16.29
N PHE A 92 -6.26 5.77 15.41
CA PHE A 92 -6.17 5.52 13.96
C PHE A 92 -5.06 4.51 13.64
N ALA A 93 -3.84 4.75 14.11
CA ALA A 93 -2.68 3.92 13.78
C ALA A 93 -2.87 2.47 14.21
N VAL A 94 -3.42 2.22 15.41
CA VAL A 94 -3.68 0.86 15.90
C VAL A 94 -4.74 0.16 15.05
N ALA A 95 -5.84 0.83 14.68
CA ALA A 95 -6.85 0.23 13.83
C ALA A 95 -6.30 -0.06 12.43
N PHE A 96 -5.62 0.91 11.83
CA PHE A 96 -4.99 0.84 10.52
C PHE A 96 -4.00 -0.33 10.43
N ALA A 97 -2.94 -0.30 11.25
CA ALA A 97 -1.86 -1.28 11.20
C ALA A 97 -2.35 -2.70 11.52
N ARG A 98 -3.28 -2.87 12.47
CA ARG A 98 -3.78 -4.19 12.84
C ARG A 98 -4.58 -4.83 11.72
N ILE A 99 -5.47 -4.09 11.06
CA ILE A 99 -6.30 -4.63 9.99
C ILE A 99 -5.43 -4.98 8.80
N GLU A 100 -4.57 -4.06 8.35
CA GLU A 100 -3.66 -4.30 7.23
C GLU A 100 -2.76 -5.51 7.46
N CYS A 101 -2.02 -5.51 8.56
CA CYS A 101 -1.09 -6.59 8.88
C CYS A 101 -1.81 -7.94 9.01
N HIS A 102 -3.04 -7.95 9.53
CA HIS A 102 -3.88 -9.15 9.59
C HIS A 102 -4.26 -9.67 8.20
N TYR A 103 -4.62 -8.81 7.25
CA TYR A 103 -4.88 -9.24 5.88
C TYR A 103 -3.60 -9.72 5.19
N PHE A 104 -2.48 -9.03 5.38
CA PHE A 104 -1.22 -9.36 4.71
C PHE A 104 -0.61 -10.68 5.17
N ILE A 105 -0.59 -10.94 6.48
CA ILE A 105 -0.07 -12.21 7.02
C ILE A 105 -0.91 -13.42 6.57
N ASN A 106 -2.20 -13.20 6.28
CA ASN A 106 -3.11 -14.23 5.79
C ASN A 106 -3.22 -14.27 4.26
N GLY A 107 -2.39 -13.51 3.52
CA GLY A 107 -2.43 -13.45 2.05
C GLY A 107 -3.81 -13.05 1.54
N ILE A 108 -4.45 -12.07 2.18
CA ILE A 108 -5.83 -11.63 1.93
C ILE A 108 -6.87 -12.75 1.88
N PHE A 109 -6.59 -13.90 2.52
CA PHE A 109 -7.45 -15.09 2.59
C PHE A 109 -7.76 -15.74 1.24
N VAL A 110 -6.95 -15.45 0.22
CA VAL A 110 -7.04 -16.05 -1.11
C VAL A 110 -5.64 -16.45 -1.59
N GLU A 111 -5.57 -17.18 -2.70
CA GLU A 111 -4.29 -17.53 -3.31
C GLU A 111 -3.57 -16.32 -3.92
N ASP A 112 -2.24 -16.41 -4.01
CA ASP A 112 -1.41 -15.38 -4.64
C ASP A 112 -1.86 -15.16 -6.11
N GLY A 113 -2.08 -13.90 -6.48
CA GLY A 113 -2.56 -13.54 -7.82
C GLY A 113 -4.04 -13.85 -8.09
N HIS A 114 -4.85 -14.18 -7.06
CA HIS A 114 -6.28 -14.51 -7.21
C HIS A 114 -7.04 -13.53 -8.13
N ILE A 115 -6.86 -12.22 -7.95
CA ILE A 115 -7.56 -11.19 -8.75
C ILE A 115 -7.21 -11.31 -10.24
N LEU A 116 -5.92 -11.44 -10.59
CA LEU A 116 -5.49 -11.59 -11.98
C LEU A 116 -6.06 -12.88 -12.61
N HIS A 117 -6.05 -13.98 -11.88
CA HIS A 117 -6.60 -15.26 -12.35
C HIS A 117 -8.12 -15.27 -12.52
N ASN A 118 -8.83 -14.27 -11.97
CA ASN A 118 -10.29 -14.21 -11.97
C ASN A 118 -10.86 -13.00 -12.73
N CYS A 119 -10.02 -12.27 -13.49
CA CYS A 119 -10.42 -11.08 -14.24
C CYS A 119 -11.55 -11.34 -15.25
N ASP A 120 -11.66 -12.55 -15.80
CA ASP A 120 -12.76 -12.94 -16.72
C ASP A 120 -14.16 -12.61 -16.17
N LYS A 121 -14.35 -12.71 -14.85
CA LYS A 121 -15.63 -12.46 -14.18
C LYS A 121 -16.07 -11.00 -14.25
N ILE A 122 -15.13 -10.07 -14.47
CA ILE A 122 -15.37 -8.62 -14.45
C ILE A 122 -15.02 -7.94 -15.77
N LYS A 123 -14.60 -8.69 -16.81
CA LYS A 123 -14.23 -8.13 -18.12
C LYS A 123 -15.30 -7.24 -18.77
N HIS A 124 -16.57 -7.49 -18.46
CA HIS A 124 -17.72 -6.76 -19.00
C HIS A 124 -18.00 -5.43 -18.28
N ILE A 125 -17.32 -5.16 -17.15
CA ILE A 125 -17.51 -3.93 -16.37
C ILE A 125 -16.62 -2.84 -16.97
N PRO A 126 -17.15 -1.65 -17.31
CA PRO A 126 -16.33 -0.51 -17.69
C PRO A 126 -15.39 -0.11 -16.55
N ILE A 127 -14.08 -0.16 -16.78
CA ILE A 127 -13.06 0.09 -15.76
C ILE A 127 -12.10 1.17 -16.25
N THR A 128 -11.96 2.23 -15.46
CA THR A 128 -10.84 3.19 -15.57
C THR A 128 -9.90 2.97 -14.39
N ILE A 129 -8.60 2.81 -14.66
CA ILE A 129 -7.53 2.63 -13.68
C ILE A 129 -6.68 3.90 -13.67
N VAL A 130 -6.62 4.60 -12.53
CA VAL A 130 -5.76 5.78 -12.33
C VAL A 130 -4.60 5.38 -11.43
N GLN A 131 -3.36 5.45 -11.93
CA GLN A 131 -2.18 4.97 -11.21
C GLN A 131 -1.07 6.01 -11.24
N GLY A 132 -0.47 6.33 -10.08
CA GLY A 132 0.74 7.15 -10.03
C GLY A 132 1.95 6.38 -10.53
N ARG A 133 2.77 7.00 -11.39
CA ARG A 133 3.99 6.41 -11.95
C ARG A 133 4.99 6.00 -10.86
N TYR A 134 5.08 6.80 -9.81
CA TYR A 134 6.00 6.61 -8.69
C TYR A 134 5.27 6.20 -7.42
N ASP A 135 4.14 5.49 -7.56
CA ASP A 135 3.46 4.86 -6.43
C ASP A 135 4.38 3.79 -5.83
N MET A 136 4.87 4.06 -4.62
CA MET A 136 5.82 3.22 -3.89
C MET A 136 5.12 2.17 -3.02
N VAL A 137 3.86 2.45 -2.63
CA VAL A 137 3.02 1.57 -1.83
C VAL A 137 2.44 0.46 -2.71
N CYS A 138 1.90 0.86 -3.86
CA CYS A 138 1.29 -0.01 -4.86
C CYS A 138 2.01 0.17 -6.21
N PRO A 139 3.13 -0.53 -6.44
CA PRO A 139 3.94 -0.33 -7.65
C PRO A 139 3.14 -0.42 -8.95
N THR A 140 3.44 0.47 -9.89
CA THR A 140 2.72 0.60 -11.19
C THR A 140 2.60 -0.72 -11.96
N ILE A 141 3.51 -1.69 -11.74
CA ILE A 141 3.45 -3.01 -12.39
C ILE A 141 2.12 -3.72 -12.15
N SER A 142 1.51 -3.58 -10.96
CA SER A 142 0.22 -4.21 -10.64
C SER A 142 -0.92 -3.63 -11.48
N ALA A 143 -0.97 -2.31 -11.66
CA ALA A 143 -1.96 -1.67 -12.54
C ALA A 143 -1.73 -2.03 -14.02
N TRP A 144 -0.46 -2.13 -14.43
CA TRP A 144 -0.10 -2.52 -15.79
C TRP A 144 -0.53 -3.95 -16.12
N GLU A 145 -0.27 -4.90 -15.22
CA GLU A 145 -0.69 -6.29 -15.38
C GLU A 145 -2.21 -6.45 -15.35
N LEU A 146 -2.90 -5.72 -14.45
CA LEU A 146 -4.36 -5.73 -14.42
C LEU A 146 -4.96 -5.20 -15.73
N HIS A 147 -4.42 -4.12 -16.29
CA HIS A 147 -4.86 -3.59 -17.59
C HIS A 147 -4.65 -4.59 -18.73
N LYS A 148 -3.56 -5.36 -18.70
CA LYS A 148 -3.33 -6.42 -19.71
C LYS A 148 -4.37 -7.55 -19.63
N GLU A 149 -4.81 -7.92 -18.42
CA GLU A 149 -5.86 -8.94 -18.22
C GLU A 149 -7.28 -8.40 -18.50
N LEU A 150 -7.45 -7.08 -18.43
CA LEU A 150 -8.69 -6.36 -18.70
C LEU A 150 -8.46 -5.35 -19.85
N PRO A 151 -8.28 -5.81 -21.10
CA PRO A 151 -7.84 -4.95 -22.21
C PRO A 151 -8.85 -3.86 -22.59
N GLU A 152 -10.11 -3.98 -22.19
CA GLU A 152 -11.13 -2.94 -22.36
C GLU A 152 -11.06 -1.84 -21.29
N SER A 153 -10.22 -2.00 -20.27
CA SER A 153 -10.01 -0.96 -19.26
C SER A 153 -9.22 0.23 -19.83
N ASN A 154 -9.52 1.43 -19.34
CA ASN A 154 -8.72 2.62 -19.62
C ASN A 154 -7.66 2.80 -18.53
N LEU A 155 -6.38 2.65 -18.87
CA LEU A 155 -5.27 2.86 -17.95
C LEU A 155 -4.68 4.26 -18.09
N ILE A 156 -4.81 5.07 -17.04
CA ILE A 156 -4.24 6.41 -16.93
C ILE A 156 -3.07 6.35 -15.95
N ILE A 157 -1.84 6.45 -16.49
CA ILE A 157 -0.64 6.56 -15.65
C ILE A 157 -0.29 8.03 -15.47
N VAL A 158 -0.38 8.52 -14.25
CA VAL A 158 -0.07 9.90 -13.87
C VAL A 158 1.44 10.04 -13.68
N PRO A 159 2.16 10.78 -14.54
CA PRO A 159 3.62 10.74 -14.61
C PRO A 159 4.30 11.44 -13.43
N ASP A 160 3.60 12.34 -12.73
CA ASP A 160 4.11 13.18 -11.65
C ASP A 160 3.41 12.91 -10.31
N ALA A 161 3.05 11.63 -10.06
CA ALA A 161 2.38 11.25 -8.83
C ALA A 161 2.86 9.95 -8.20
N GLY A 162 2.67 9.87 -6.88
CA GLY A 162 2.82 8.69 -6.02
C GLY A 162 1.49 7.99 -5.76
N HIS A 163 1.27 7.57 -4.51
CA HIS A 163 0.15 6.70 -4.11
C HIS A 163 -1.16 7.45 -3.79
N SER A 164 -1.03 8.58 -3.10
CA SER A 164 -2.11 9.27 -2.42
C SER A 164 -3.14 9.82 -3.40
N MET A 165 -4.43 9.56 -3.13
CA MET A 165 -5.52 10.21 -3.87
C MET A 165 -5.53 11.75 -3.73
N GLY A 166 -4.89 12.28 -2.69
CA GLY A 166 -4.78 13.71 -2.45
C GLY A 166 -3.75 14.42 -3.34
N GLU A 167 -2.99 13.69 -4.16
CA GLU A 167 -2.10 14.34 -5.13
C GLU A 167 -2.94 14.97 -6.25
N THR A 168 -2.71 16.25 -6.52
CA THR A 168 -3.56 17.06 -7.42
C THR A 168 -3.77 16.43 -8.78
N SER A 169 -2.71 15.84 -9.37
CA SER A 169 -2.81 15.17 -10.67
C SER A 169 -3.60 13.87 -10.60
N ILE A 170 -3.48 13.07 -9.53
CA ILE A 170 -4.33 11.89 -9.30
C ILE A 170 -5.79 12.29 -9.10
N ALA A 171 -6.05 13.28 -8.23
CA ALA A 171 -7.39 13.75 -7.94
C ALA A 171 -8.10 14.25 -9.21
N ARG A 172 -7.39 14.99 -10.08
CA ARG A 172 -7.91 15.44 -11.37
C ARG A 172 -8.34 14.28 -12.25
N GLU A 173 -7.49 13.27 -12.42
CA GLU A 173 -7.84 12.12 -13.28
C GLU A 173 -8.94 11.25 -12.67
N LEU A 174 -9.06 11.18 -11.34
CA LEU A 174 -10.19 10.54 -10.68
C LEU A 174 -11.51 11.26 -10.96
N VAL A 175 -11.54 12.59 -10.87
CA VAL A 175 -12.71 13.42 -11.20
C VAL A 175 -13.09 13.25 -12.67
N ASN A 176 -12.11 13.41 -13.58
CA ASN A 176 -12.31 13.19 -15.02
C ASN A 176 -12.89 11.79 -15.29
N ALA A 177 -12.38 10.75 -14.63
CA ALA A 177 -12.84 9.38 -14.79
C ALA A 177 -14.25 9.13 -14.23
N THR A 178 -14.74 9.94 -13.28
CA THR A 178 -16.10 9.84 -12.75
C THR A 178 -17.10 10.70 -13.50
N ASP A 179 -16.68 11.81 -14.11
CA ASP A 179 -17.55 12.70 -14.90
C ASP A 179 -17.99 12.07 -16.24
N VAL A 180 -17.32 11.01 -16.69
CA VAL A 180 -17.63 10.27 -17.94
C VAL A 180 -18.63 9.12 -17.75
N ILE A 181 -19.11 8.88 -16.52
CA ILE A 181 -20.08 7.83 -16.16
C ILE A 181 -21.48 8.44 -16.06
#